data_AF-A0A936C046-F1
#
_entry.id   AF-A0A936C046-F1
#
_cell.length_a   1.000
_cell.length_b   1.000
_cell.length_c   1.000
_cell.angle_alpha   90.00
_cell.angle_beta   90.00
_cell.angle_gamma   90.00
#
_symmetry.space_group_name_H-M   'P 1'
#
loop_
_entity.id
_entity.type
_entity.pdbx_description
1 polymer ?
#
loop_
_entity_poly.entity_id
_entity_poly.type
_entity_poly.pdbx_seq_one_letter_code
_entity_poly.pdbx_strand_id
1 'polypeptide(L)'
;MSSVFSRRRFPACFFLLALVSATPVHGQSSQNPSGGQDRVSDLPPGEILTFWGVRQLEQDESISDERKVEEWQAFVDRTAEQVRYAKKAIDFWKNASRQRLFDLAGRIEGQRDRTPEEKIAAWVEVRKAYPKGRERTIAERRIVFWTEEETKRRVGEAEKTEKARRPKAERIAAWGGVVSWAKKGPELKAALKRIQQLQDQLYREAVSADRIRRLAPETKLGLWREVLRGRPTAAQRRLAERRIRALVGSSTSDGENDEGDAP
;
A
#
# COMPACT_ATOMS: atom_id res chain seq x y z
N MET A 1 -5.05 -42.06 30.36
CA MET A 1 -4.95 -42.34 28.91
C MET A 1 -4.12 -41.25 28.27
N SER A 2 -2.98 -41.66 27.72
CA SER A 2 -1.78 -40.85 27.53
C SER A 2 -1.82 -39.98 26.27
N SER A 3 -1.28 -38.77 26.42
CA SER A 3 -1.02 -37.79 25.36
C SER A 3 -0.02 -38.28 24.32
N VAL A 4 -0.32 -38.10 23.03
CA VAL A 4 0.66 -38.27 21.94
C VAL A 4 0.76 -36.95 21.17
N PHE A 5 1.75 -36.14 21.55
CA PHE A 5 2.18 -34.96 20.80
C PHE A 5 2.99 -35.43 19.57
N SER A 6 2.40 -35.33 18.37
CA SER A 6 3.11 -35.59 17.12
C SER A 6 3.88 -34.33 16.69
N ARG A 7 5.19 -34.30 16.97
CA ARG A 7 6.13 -33.32 16.42
C ARG A 7 6.41 -33.66 14.95
N ARG A 8 5.73 -32.98 14.02
CA ARG A 8 6.12 -33.00 12.60
C ARG A 8 7.26 -32.00 12.38
N ARG A 9 8.47 -32.54 12.18
CA ARG A 9 9.63 -31.83 11.64
C ARG A 9 9.34 -31.48 10.18
N PHE A 10 9.33 -30.18 9.86
CA PHE A 10 9.38 -29.74 8.46
C PHE A 10 10.85 -29.65 8.03
N PRO A 11 11.21 -30.16 6.84
CA PRO A 11 12.56 -30.06 6.33
C PRO A 11 12.87 -28.60 5.97
N ALA A 12 14.02 -28.12 6.43
CA ALA A 12 14.61 -26.88 5.97
C ALA A 12 14.86 -26.98 4.46
N CYS A 13 14.06 -26.27 3.67
CA CYS A 13 14.37 -26.00 2.28
C CYS A 13 15.61 -25.10 2.24
N PHE A 14 16.77 -25.73 2.02
CA PHE A 14 17.98 -25.11 1.53
C PHE A 14 17.65 -24.35 0.24
N PHE A 15 17.52 -23.03 0.33
CA PHE A 15 17.65 -22.17 -0.84
C PHE A 15 19.13 -22.13 -1.21
N LEU A 16 19.49 -22.86 -2.25
CA LEU A 16 20.74 -22.70 -2.97
C LEU A 16 20.83 -21.25 -3.46
N LEU A 17 21.55 -20.43 -2.71
CA LEU A 17 22.15 -19.21 -3.24
C LEU A 17 23.08 -19.66 -4.38
N ALA A 18 22.69 -19.41 -5.62
CA ALA A 18 23.63 -19.39 -6.72
C ALA A 18 24.63 -18.25 -6.42
N LEU A 19 25.78 -18.62 -5.88
CA LEU A 19 26.99 -17.82 -5.88
C LEU A 19 27.28 -17.48 -7.35
N VAL A 20 26.83 -16.31 -7.80
CA VAL A 20 27.47 -15.67 -8.95
C VAL A 20 28.82 -15.24 -8.40
N SER A 21 29.85 -16.00 -8.74
CA SER A 21 31.24 -15.62 -8.57
C SER A 21 31.44 -14.30 -9.30
N ALA A 22 31.23 -13.20 -8.57
CA ALA A 22 31.86 -11.94 -8.87
C ALA A 22 33.35 -12.26 -8.87
N THR A 23 33.96 -12.26 -10.06
CA THR A 23 35.39 -12.09 -10.15
C THR A 23 35.74 -10.89 -9.27
N PRO A 24 36.73 -11.00 -8.38
CA PRO A 24 37.15 -9.85 -7.61
C PRO A 24 37.70 -8.86 -8.63
N VAL A 25 36.90 -7.85 -8.96
CA VAL A 25 37.47 -6.55 -9.27
C VAL A 25 38.32 -6.25 -8.07
N HIS A 26 39.63 -6.41 -8.25
CA HIS A 26 40.62 -5.93 -7.30
C HIS A 26 40.29 -4.46 -7.10
N GLY A 27 39.57 -4.16 -6.02
CA GLY A 27 39.57 -2.85 -5.43
C GLY A 27 41.01 -2.62 -5.01
N GLN A 28 41.77 -1.96 -5.89
CA GLN A 28 42.95 -1.25 -5.46
C GLN A 28 42.48 -0.31 -4.37
N SER A 29 42.74 -0.75 -3.15
CA SER A 29 42.78 0.08 -1.95
C SER A 29 43.43 1.39 -2.35
N SER A 30 42.71 2.50 -2.13
CA SER A 30 43.30 3.84 -2.08
C SER A 30 44.26 3.90 -0.89
N GLN A 31 45.41 3.24 -1.03
CA GLN A 31 46.61 3.62 -0.34
C GLN A 31 47.29 4.63 -1.25
N ASN A 32 47.45 5.85 -0.76
CA ASN A 32 48.45 6.77 -1.31
C ASN A 32 49.79 6.01 -1.34
N PRO A 33 50.43 5.81 -2.51
CA PRO A 33 51.80 5.35 -2.53
C PRO A 33 52.67 6.53 -2.09
N SER A 34 53.06 6.49 -0.83
CA SER A 34 54.22 7.22 -0.34
C SER A 34 55.45 6.74 -1.10
N GLY A 35 56.03 7.62 -1.92
CA GLY A 35 57.45 7.60 -2.28
C GLY A 35 57.96 6.31 -2.93
N GLY A 36 57.58 6.05 -4.17
CA GLY A 36 58.27 5.12 -5.05
C GLY A 36 58.24 5.69 -6.46
N GLN A 37 59.41 6.05 -7.01
CA GLN A 37 59.59 6.38 -8.42
C GLN A 37 59.42 5.12 -9.27
N ASP A 38 58.20 4.62 -9.42
CA ASP A 38 57.91 3.63 -10.45
C ASP A 38 57.80 4.40 -11.76
N ARG A 39 58.87 4.32 -12.56
CA ARG A 39 58.89 4.88 -13.91
C ARG A 39 57.78 4.22 -14.73
N VAL A 40 57.08 5.03 -15.52
CA VAL A 40 56.01 4.62 -16.46
C VAL A 40 56.47 3.53 -17.45
N SER A 41 57.78 3.26 -17.53
CA SER A 41 58.44 2.29 -18.40
C SER A 41 58.19 0.81 -18.07
N ASP A 42 57.63 0.47 -16.91
CA ASP A 42 57.52 -0.94 -16.45
C ASP A 42 56.10 -1.54 -16.58
N LEU A 43 55.18 -0.87 -17.28
CA LEU A 43 53.86 -1.45 -17.57
C LEU A 43 53.95 -2.49 -18.69
N PRO A 44 53.35 -3.69 -18.53
CA PRO A 44 53.33 -4.70 -19.57
C PRO A 44 52.60 -4.16 -20.82
N PRO A 45 53.06 -4.51 -22.04
CA PRO A 45 52.49 -4.00 -23.28
C PRO A 45 51.00 -4.37 -23.38
N GLY A 46 50.14 -3.35 -23.42
CA GLY A 46 48.68 -3.48 -23.52
C GLY A 46 47.89 -2.98 -22.30
N GLU A 47 48.55 -2.55 -21.22
CA GLU A 47 47.87 -2.01 -20.04
C GLU A 47 47.62 -0.49 -20.18
N ILE A 48 46.38 -0.12 -20.49
CA ILE A 48 45.96 1.30 -20.57
C ILE A 48 46.05 1.92 -19.18
N LEU A 49 46.72 3.07 -19.09
CA LEU A 49 46.94 3.81 -17.85
C LEU A 49 45.62 4.16 -17.13
N THR A 50 45.67 4.19 -15.81
CA THR A 50 44.58 4.75 -14.99
C THR A 50 44.54 6.28 -15.14
N PHE A 51 43.45 6.92 -14.70
CA PHE A 51 43.35 8.39 -14.71
C PHE A 51 44.57 9.06 -14.06
N TRP A 52 45.07 8.51 -12.95
CA TRP A 52 46.27 9.03 -12.28
C TRP A 52 47.54 8.80 -13.08
N GLY A 53 47.66 7.66 -13.76
CA GLY A 53 48.80 7.36 -14.63
C GLY A 53 48.88 8.30 -15.84
N VAL A 54 47.76 8.57 -16.51
CA VAL A 54 47.73 9.53 -17.64
C VAL A 54 48.02 10.96 -17.15
N ARG A 55 47.58 11.32 -15.94
CA ARG A 55 47.88 12.62 -15.32
C ARG A 55 49.35 12.78 -14.92
N GLN A 56 50.02 11.71 -14.54
CA GLN A 56 51.47 11.73 -14.27
C GLN A 56 52.27 11.86 -15.56
N LEU A 57 51.85 11.21 -16.65
CA LEU A 57 52.44 11.41 -17.98
C LEU A 57 52.40 12.87 -18.43
N GLU A 58 51.32 13.60 -18.11
CA GLU A 58 51.19 15.01 -18.44
C GLU A 58 52.34 15.85 -17.85
N GLN A 59 52.79 15.50 -16.63
CA GLN A 59 53.84 16.20 -15.88
C GLN A 59 55.26 15.80 -16.29
N ASP A 60 55.41 14.73 -17.07
CA ASP A 60 56.71 14.27 -17.56
C ASP A 60 57.08 15.00 -18.85
N GLU A 61 58.10 15.86 -18.79
CA GLU A 61 58.63 16.63 -19.93
C GLU A 61 59.38 15.76 -20.94
N SER A 62 59.77 14.54 -20.57
CA SER A 62 60.52 13.63 -21.45
C SER A 62 59.64 12.86 -22.45
N ILE A 63 58.32 12.86 -22.24
CA ILE A 63 57.32 12.22 -23.10
C ILE A 63 56.82 13.25 -24.13
N SER A 64 56.74 12.88 -25.41
CA SER A 64 56.22 13.77 -26.46
C SER A 64 54.72 14.05 -26.30
N ASP A 65 54.29 15.22 -26.76
CA ASP A 65 52.88 15.63 -26.69
C ASP A 65 51.97 14.70 -27.50
N GLU A 66 52.43 14.18 -28.64
CA GLU A 66 51.66 13.20 -29.43
C GLU A 66 51.39 11.93 -28.63
N ARG A 67 52.40 11.44 -27.89
CA ARG A 67 52.23 10.25 -27.05
C ARG A 67 51.26 10.50 -25.89
N LYS A 68 51.32 11.69 -25.28
CA LYS A 68 50.35 12.09 -24.22
C LYS A 68 48.91 12.09 -24.77
N VAL A 69 48.71 12.62 -25.98
CA VAL A 69 47.39 12.63 -26.64
C VAL A 69 46.90 11.21 -26.93
N GLU A 70 47.76 10.33 -27.45
CA GLU A 70 47.41 8.92 -27.69
C GLU A 70 46.93 8.21 -26.42
N GLU A 71 47.66 8.38 -25.31
CA GLU A 71 47.32 7.76 -24.03
C GLU A 71 46.02 8.34 -23.43
N TRP A 72 45.81 9.65 -23.54
CA TRP A 72 44.53 10.28 -23.16
C TRP A 72 43.37 9.75 -23.99
N GLN A 73 43.55 9.60 -25.31
CA GLN A 73 42.51 9.06 -26.18
C GLN A 73 42.21 7.59 -25.86
N ALA A 74 43.23 6.76 -25.63
CA ALA A 74 43.06 5.37 -25.22
C ALA A 74 42.33 5.26 -23.86
N PHE A 75 42.64 6.14 -22.90
CA PHE A 75 41.93 6.22 -21.63
C PHE A 75 40.45 6.62 -21.81
N VAL A 76 40.17 7.62 -22.65
CA VAL A 76 38.81 8.06 -22.96
C VAL A 76 38.01 6.93 -23.61
N ASP A 77 38.58 6.23 -24.57
CA ASP A 77 37.92 5.13 -25.29
C ASP A 77 37.58 3.97 -24.35
N ARG A 78 38.52 3.57 -23.49
CA ARG A 78 38.30 2.54 -22.46
C ARG A 78 37.22 2.97 -21.47
N THR A 79 37.25 4.22 -21.02
CA THR A 79 36.27 4.76 -20.07
C THR A 79 34.87 4.80 -20.72
N ALA A 80 34.78 5.17 -21.99
CA ALA A 80 33.53 5.15 -22.74
C ALA A 80 32.94 3.73 -22.85
N GLU A 81 33.78 2.71 -23.04
CA GLU A 81 33.37 1.31 -23.01
C GLU A 81 32.87 0.88 -21.62
N GLN A 82 33.61 1.20 -20.56
CA GLN A 82 33.21 0.91 -19.17
C GLN A 82 31.87 1.56 -18.82
N VAL A 83 31.67 2.83 -19.19
CA VAL A 83 30.38 3.53 -18.99
C VAL A 83 29.26 2.86 -19.76
N ARG A 84 29.51 2.43 -21.01
CA ARG A 84 28.53 1.70 -21.83
C ARG A 84 28.13 0.37 -21.18
N TYR A 85 29.09 -0.38 -20.66
CA TYR A 85 28.83 -1.61 -19.93
C TYR A 85 28.04 -1.35 -18.65
N ALA A 86 28.45 -0.36 -17.84
CA ALA A 86 27.76 0.00 -16.60
C ALA A 86 26.29 0.40 -16.86
N LYS A 87 26.02 1.16 -17.92
CA LYS A 87 24.65 1.49 -18.36
C LYS A 87 23.83 0.22 -18.68
N LYS A 88 24.39 -0.71 -19.47
CA LYS A 88 23.75 -2.01 -19.77
C LYS A 88 23.46 -2.81 -18.51
N ALA A 89 24.40 -2.87 -17.56
CA ALA A 89 24.21 -3.57 -16.30
C ALA A 89 23.11 -2.91 -15.44
N ILE A 90 23.10 -1.59 -15.33
CA ILE A 90 22.04 -0.84 -14.62
C ILE A 90 20.67 -1.13 -15.23
N ASP A 91 20.56 -1.11 -16.56
CA ASP A 91 19.29 -1.39 -17.24
C ASP A 91 18.85 -2.84 -17.04
N PHE A 92 19.79 -3.80 -17.08
CA PHE A 92 19.53 -5.19 -16.72
C PHE A 92 18.96 -5.30 -15.30
N TRP A 93 19.59 -4.66 -14.31
CA TRP A 93 19.14 -4.70 -12.91
C TRP A 93 17.80 -3.99 -12.69
N LYS A 94 17.55 -2.87 -13.39
CA LYS A 94 16.24 -2.20 -13.38
C LYS A 94 15.14 -3.08 -13.96
N ASN A 95 15.43 -3.81 -15.02
CA ASN A 95 14.46 -4.74 -15.61
C ASN A 95 14.27 -5.97 -14.72
N ALA A 96 15.34 -6.49 -14.11
CA ALA A 96 15.26 -7.61 -13.18
C ALA A 96 14.46 -7.25 -11.91
N SER A 97 14.61 -6.04 -11.36
CA SER A 97 13.85 -5.61 -10.18
C SER A 97 12.36 -5.45 -10.49
N ARG A 98 12.03 -4.90 -11.66
CA ARG A 98 10.64 -4.84 -12.16
C ARG A 98 10.04 -6.24 -12.34
N GLN A 99 10.79 -7.18 -12.92
CA GLN A 99 10.33 -8.54 -13.09
C GLN A 99 10.06 -9.22 -11.74
N ARG A 100 10.94 -9.02 -10.74
CA ARG A 100 10.72 -9.53 -9.38
C ARG A 100 9.44 -8.99 -8.74
N LEU A 101 9.07 -7.73 -8.99
CA LEU A 101 7.79 -7.17 -8.54
C LEU A 101 6.60 -7.85 -9.20
N PHE A 102 6.70 -8.10 -10.50
CA PHE A 102 5.66 -8.83 -11.24
C PHE A 102 5.47 -10.25 -10.69
N ASP A 103 6.57 -10.98 -10.49
CA ASP A 103 6.55 -12.34 -9.94
C ASP A 103 6.06 -12.37 -8.48
N LEU A 104 6.42 -11.35 -7.68
CA LEU A 104 5.92 -11.19 -6.32
C LEU A 104 4.41 -10.98 -6.31
N ALA A 105 3.88 -10.10 -7.17
CA ALA A 105 2.43 -9.88 -7.27
C ALA A 105 1.70 -11.16 -7.69
N GLY A 106 2.24 -11.93 -8.65
CA GLY A 106 1.70 -13.23 -9.02
C GLY A 106 1.69 -14.24 -7.86
N ARG A 107 2.75 -14.26 -7.04
CA ARG A 107 2.80 -15.11 -5.83
C ARG A 107 1.77 -14.70 -4.77
N ILE A 108 1.64 -13.41 -4.49
CA ILE A 108 0.64 -12.88 -3.55
C ILE A 108 -0.77 -13.20 -4.05
N GLU A 109 -1.02 -13.09 -5.36
CA GLU A 109 -2.30 -13.46 -5.96
C GLU A 109 -2.64 -14.94 -5.73
N GLY A 110 -1.65 -15.83 -5.90
CA GLY A 110 -1.81 -17.27 -5.72
C GLY A 110 -2.02 -17.72 -4.27
N GLN A 111 -1.72 -16.86 -3.29
CA GLN A 111 -1.97 -17.13 -1.87
C GLN A 111 -3.47 -17.02 -1.54
N ARG A 112 -4.03 -18.05 -0.92
CA ARG A 112 -5.47 -18.13 -0.61
C ARG A 112 -5.87 -17.32 0.63
N ASP A 113 -4.95 -17.18 1.56
CA ASP A 113 -5.09 -16.48 2.84
C ASP A 113 -4.99 -14.95 2.71
N ARG A 114 -4.46 -14.45 1.59
CA ARG A 114 -4.33 -13.02 1.32
C ARG A 114 -5.67 -12.39 0.96
N THR A 115 -5.93 -11.21 1.53
CA THR A 115 -7.17 -10.49 1.25
C THR A 115 -7.12 -9.85 -0.15
N PRO A 116 -8.29 -9.59 -0.78
CA PRO A 116 -8.33 -8.86 -2.05
C PRO A 116 -7.61 -7.51 -1.99
N GLU A 117 -7.64 -6.80 -0.87
CA GLU A 117 -6.88 -5.57 -0.66
C GLU A 117 -5.38 -5.73 -0.85
N GLU A 118 -4.80 -6.76 -0.24
CA GLU A 118 -3.36 -7.06 -0.35
C GLU A 118 -2.99 -7.44 -1.79
N LYS A 119 -3.85 -8.21 -2.46
CA LYS A 119 -3.65 -8.58 -3.88
C LYS A 119 -3.70 -7.35 -4.77
N ILE A 120 -4.65 -6.45 -4.55
CA ILE A 120 -4.74 -5.17 -5.29
C ILE A 120 -3.50 -4.31 -5.04
N ALA A 121 -3.06 -4.18 -3.78
CA ALA A 121 -1.88 -3.39 -3.43
C ALA A 121 -0.63 -3.89 -4.17
N ALA A 122 -0.42 -5.21 -4.23
CA ALA A 122 0.69 -5.80 -4.97
C ALA A 122 0.66 -5.45 -6.47
N TRP A 123 -0.51 -5.57 -7.11
CA TRP A 123 -0.66 -5.21 -8.52
C TRP A 123 -0.59 -3.70 -8.79
N VAL A 124 -0.95 -2.86 -7.82
CA VAL A 124 -0.75 -1.40 -7.92
C VAL A 124 0.73 -1.04 -7.99
N GLU A 125 1.59 -1.73 -7.23
CA GLU A 125 3.05 -1.53 -7.30
C GLU A 125 3.62 -1.96 -8.66
N VAL A 126 3.13 -3.08 -9.24
CA VAL A 126 3.47 -3.48 -10.61
C VAL A 126 3.05 -2.39 -11.60
N ARG A 127 1.82 -1.89 -11.51
CA ARG A 127 1.33 -0.82 -12.41
C ARG A 127 2.18 0.47 -12.31
N LYS A 128 2.66 0.82 -11.12
CA LYS A 128 3.56 1.98 -10.93
C LYS A 128 4.94 1.73 -11.55
N ALA A 129 5.49 0.53 -11.37
CA ALA A 129 6.81 0.16 -11.88
C ALA A 129 6.85 0.01 -13.42
N TYR A 130 5.72 -0.35 -14.03
CA TYR A 130 5.53 -0.50 -15.47
C TYR A 130 4.62 0.60 -16.02
N PRO A 131 5.16 1.73 -16.51
CA PRO A 131 4.33 2.84 -17.00
C PRO A 131 3.62 2.54 -18.33
N LYS A 132 4.04 1.53 -19.08
CA LYS A 132 3.43 1.09 -20.35
C LYS A 132 3.75 -0.37 -20.60
N GLY A 133 3.07 -0.98 -21.58
CA GLY A 133 3.34 -2.35 -22.01
C GLY A 133 2.35 -3.37 -21.47
N ARG A 134 2.66 -4.65 -21.70
CA ARG A 134 1.77 -5.78 -21.42
C ARG A 134 1.57 -5.96 -19.91
N GLU A 135 2.63 -5.81 -19.13
CA GLU A 135 2.66 -5.99 -17.68
C GLU A 135 1.75 -4.99 -16.98
N ARG A 136 1.77 -3.72 -17.44
CA ARG A 136 0.84 -2.69 -16.96
C ARG A 136 -0.61 -3.09 -17.22
N THR A 137 -0.92 -3.52 -18.43
CA THR A 137 -2.28 -3.94 -18.82
C THR A 137 -2.74 -5.14 -18.00
N ILE A 138 -1.86 -6.10 -17.73
CA ILE A 138 -2.14 -7.24 -16.85
C ILE A 138 -2.45 -6.73 -15.45
N ALA A 139 -1.60 -5.87 -14.89
CA ALA A 139 -1.81 -5.30 -13.56
C ALA A 139 -3.14 -4.55 -13.46
N GLU A 140 -3.48 -3.73 -14.45
CA GLU A 140 -4.77 -3.01 -14.50
C GLU A 140 -5.96 -3.96 -14.52
N ARG A 141 -5.92 -5.02 -15.35
CA ARG A 141 -6.99 -6.05 -15.37
C ARG A 141 -7.10 -6.77 -14.03
N ARG A 142 -5.98 -7.11 -13.39
CA ARG A 142 -5.97 -7.79 -12.08
C ARG A 142 -6.50 -6.89 -10.97
N ILE A 143 -6.16 -5.61 -10.97
CA ILE A 143 -6.73 -4.63 -10.04
C ILE A 143 -8.25 -4.57 -10.18
N VAL A 144 -8.77 -4.48 -11.40
CA VAL A 144 -10.22 -4.46 -11.65
C VAL A 144 -10.87 -5.75 -11.17
N PHE A 145 -10.32 -6.91 -11.56
CA PHE A 145 -10.82 -8.22 -11.16
C PHE A 145 -10.93 -8.36 -9.64
N TRP A 146 -9.86 -8.07 -8.89
CA TRP A 146 -9.89 -8.19 -7.43
C TRP A 146 -10.78 -7.14 -6.76
N THR A 147 -10.94 -5.96 -7.36
CA THR A 147 -11.90 -4.95 -6.89
C THR A 147 -13.34 -5.45 -7.05
N GLU A 148 -13.66 -6.10 -8.16
CA GLU A 148 -14.98 -6.70 -8.42
C GLU A 148 -15.25 -7.87 -7.48
N GLU A 149 -14.28 -8.77 -7.27
CA GLU A 149 -14.40 -9.87 -6.32
C GLU A 149 -14.61 -9.38 -4.89
N GLU A 150 -13.88 -8.36 -4.45
CA GLU A 150 -14.08 -7.76 -3.14
C GLU A 150 -15.46 -7.09 -3.03
N THR A 151 -15.91 -6.41 -4.08
CA THR A 151 -17.24 -5.81 -4.11
C THR A 151 -18.33 -6.88 -3.97
N LYS A 152 -18.23 -8.01 -4.69
CA LYS A 152 -19.16 -9.14 -4.56
C LYS A 152 -19.14 -9.72 -3.15
N ARG A 153 -17.96 -9.91 -2.55
CA ARG A 153 -17.81 -10.40 -1.17
C ARG A 153 -18.52 -9.48 -0.19
N ARG A 154 -18.30 -8.16 -0.29
CA ARG A 154 -18.94 -7.15 0.57
C ARG A 154 -20.45 -7.11 0.39
N VAL A 155 -20.95 -7.23 -0.84
CA VAL A 155 -22.39 -7.34 -1.11
C VAL A 155 -22.97 -8.57 -0.40
N GLY A 156 -22.32 -9.72 -0.53
CA GLY A 156 -22.73 -10.95 0.18
C GLY A 156 -22.74 -10.79 1.71
N GLU A 157 -21.77 -10.07 2.28
CA GLU A 157 -21.74 -9.75 3.72
C GLU A 157 -22.83 -8.79 4.15
N ALA A 158 -23.10 -7.75 3.35
CA ALA A 158 -24.17 -6.80 3.60
C ALA A 158 -25.55 -7.49 3.54
N GLU A 159 -25.77 -8.36 2.55
CA GLU A 159 -26.99 -9.16 2.46
C GLU A 159 -27.14 -10.14 3.63
N LYS A 160 -26.06 -10.81 4.06
CA LYS A 160 -26.09 -11.67 5.26
C LYS A 160 -26.46 -10.87 6.51
N THR A 161 -25.87 -9.69 6.67
CA THR A 161 -26.18 -8.77 7.79
C THR A 161 -27.65 -8.35 7.74
N GLU A 162 -28.18 -8.14 6.54
CA GLU A 162 -29.57 -7.79 6.34
C GLU A 162 -30.54 -8.95 6.65
N LYS A 163 -30.25 -10.15 6.16
CA LYS A 163 -31.02 -11.39 6.43
C LYS A 163 -31.01 -11.74 7.92
N ALA A 164 -29.89 -11.49 8.61
CA ALA A 164 -29.78 -11.65 10.06
C ALA A 164 -30.58 -10.62 10.87
N ARG A 165 -31.31 -9.69 10.22
CA ARG A 165 -32.14 -8.65 10.84
C ARG A 165 -31.40 -7.83 11.89
N ARG A 166 -30.10 -7.59 11.68
CA ARG A 166 -29.27 -6.74 12.54
C ARG A 166 -29.86 -5.32 12.67
N PRO A 167 -29.49 -4.55 13.71
CA PRO A 167 -29.88 -3.15 13.85
C PRO A 167 -29.70 -2.37 12.54
N LYS A 168 -30.58 -1.40 12.27
CA LYS A 168 -30.55 -0.65 11.00
C LYS A 168 -29.22 0.09 10.82
N ALA A 169 -28.63 0.63 11.89
CA ALA A 169 -27.32 1.28 11.84
C ALA A 169 -26.21 0.31 11.40
N GLU A 170 -26.19 -0.94 11.92
CA GLU A 170 -25.24 -1.98 11.48
C GLU A 170 -25.45 -2.37 10.02
N ARG A 171 -26.70 -2.48 9.57
CA ARG A 171 -27.01 -2.73 8.15
C ARG A 171 -26.54 -1.59 7.25
N ILE A 172 -26.72 -0.33 7.67
CA ILE A 172 -26.19 0.85 6.97
C ILE A 172 -24.67 0.79 6.90
N ALA A 173 -23.99 0.42 7.98
CA ALA A 173 -22.54 0.28 8.01
C ALA A 173 -22.05 -0.82 7.05
N ALA A 174 -22.72 -1.97 7.01
CA ALA A 174 -22.38 -3.07 6.12
C ALA A 174 -22.52 -2.67 4.63
N TRP A 175 -23.64 -2.05 4.25
CA TRP A 175 -23.81 -1.48 2.90
C TRP A 175 -22.83 -0.32 2.63
N GLY A 176 -22.43 0.42 3.65
CA GLY A 176 -21.37 1.44 3.58
C GLY A 176 -20.02 0.85 3.15
N GLY A 177 -19.71 -0.36 3.60
CA GLY A 177 -18.52 -1.11 3.15
C GLY A 177 -18.55 -1.49 1.67
N VAL A 178 -19.73 -1.71 1.09
CA VAL A 178 -19.88 -1.88 -0.36
C VAL A 178 -19.57 -0.58 -1.09
N VAL A 179 -20.08 0.56 -0.59
CA VAL A 179 -19.87 1.88 -1.19
C VAL A 179 -18.40 2.30 -1.19
N SER A 180 -17.61 1.94 -0.17
CA SER A 180 -16.18 2.27 -0.14
C SER A 180 -15.36 1.54 -1.20
N TRP A 181 -15.86 0.42 -1.72
CA TRP A 181 -15.18 -0.43 -2.70
C TRP A 181 -15.70 -0.24 -4.13
N ALA A 182 -17.02 -0.18 -4.29
CA ALA A 182 -17.66 -0.04 -5.58
C ALA A 182 -17.46 1.38 -6.15
N LYS A 183 -16.54 1.54 -7.11
CA LYS A 183 -16.28 2.86 -7.75
C LYS A 183 -17.41 3.32 -8.67
N LYS A 184 -18.08 2.38 -9.34
CA LYS A 184 -19.18 2.60 -10.28
C LYS A 184 -19.94 1.29 -10.47
N GLY A 185 -21.15 1.36 -11.04
CA GLY A 185 -21.93 0.18 -11.40
C GLY A 185 -23.26 0.05 -10.65
N PRO A 186 -24.03 -1.01 -10.95
CA PRO A 186 -25.32 -1.27 -10.31
C PRO A 186 -25.20 -1.55 -8.81
N GLU A 187 -24.11 -2.18 -8.34
CA GLU A 187 -23.88 -2.50 -6.93
C GLU A 187 -23.76 -1.24 -6.08
N LEU A 188 -23.01 -0.24 -6.56
CA LEU A 188 -22.90 1.06 -5.90
C LEU A 188 -24.26 1.75 -5.79
N LYS A 189 -25.02 1.79 -6.89
CA LYS A 189 -26.35 2.40 -6.92
C LYS A 189 -27.32 1.69 -5.98
N ALA A 190 -27.29 0.35 -5.96
CA ALA A 190 -28.10 -0.46 -5.06
C ALA A 190 -27.74 -0.22 -3.59
N ALA A 191 -26.45 -0.21 -3.25
CA ALA A 191 -25.97 0.06 -1.90
C ALA A 191 -26.36 1.47 -1.42
N LEU A 192 -26.16 2.50 -2.25
CA LEU A 192 -26.57 3.87 -1.92
C LEU A 192 -28.08 3.99 -1.69
N LYS A 193 -28.89 3.41 -2.58
CA LYS A 193 -30.35 3.36 -2.43
C LYS A 193 -30.75 2.64 -1.14
N ARG A 194 -30.09 1.54 -0.80
CA ARG A 194 -30.40 0.75 0.40
C ARG A 194 -30.04 1.50 1.68
N ILE A 195 -28.87 2.14 1.71
CA ILE A 195 -28.46 3.04 2.81
C ILE A 195 -29.49 4.13 3.01
N GLN A 196 -29.91 4.82 1.93
CA GLN A 196 -30.91 5.87 2.01
C GLN A 196 -32.24 5.37 2.58
N GLN A 197 -32.75 4.24 2.09
CA GLN A 197 -33.99 3.65 2.60
C GLN A 197 -33.92 3.31 4.09
N LEU A 198 -32.82 2.68 4.53
CA LEU A 198 -32.62 2.33 5.94
C LEU A 198 -32.49 3.59 6.82
N GLN A 199 -31.80 4.62 6.33
CA GLN A 199 -31.67 5.90 7.02
C GLN A 199 -33.02 6.61 7.16
N ASP A 200 -33.83 6.63 6.11
CA ASP A 200 -35.17 7.23 6.13
C ASP A 200 -36.14 6.46 7.03
N GLN A 201 -35.95 5.15 7.17
CA GLN A 201 -36.68 4.36 8.17
C GLN A 201 -36.27 4.72 9.59
N LEU A 202 -34.96 4.75 9.90
CA LEU A 202 -34.44 5.18 11.21
C LEU A 202 -34.97 6.57 11.60
N TYR A 203 -34.90 7.51 10.65
CA TYR A 203 -35.35 8.87 10.87
C TYR A 203 -36.87 8.94 11.13
N ARG A 204 -37.68 8.24 10.32
CA ARG A 204 -39.14 8.18 10.53
C ARG A 204 -39.52 7.54 11.86
N GLU A 205 -38.80 6.50 12.27
CA GLU A 205 -39.01 5.83 13.57
C GLU A 205 -38.71 6.77 14.73
N ALA A 206 -37.59 7.50 14.70
CA ALA A 206 -37.26 8.48 15.71
C ALA A 206 -38.28 9.62 15.79
N VAL A 207 -38.71 10.16 14.64
CA VAL A 207 -39.75 11.20 14.56
C VAL A 207 -41.10 10.69 15.08
N SER A 208 -41.47 9.46 14.73
CA SER A 208 -42.72 8.84 15.20
C SER A 208 -42.70 8.63 16.71
N ALA A 209 -41.60 8.12 17.25
CA ALA A 209 -41.39 7.93 18.68
C ALA A 209 -41.50 9.25 19.46
N ASP A 210 -41.01 10.35 18.91
CA ASP A 210 -41.14 11.67 19.52
C ASP A 210 -42.58 12.16 19.63
N ARG A 211 -43.45 11.76 18.70
CA ARG A 211 -44.89 12.11 18.73
C ARG A 211 -45.66 11.34 19.80
N ILE A 212 -45.10 10.24 20.31
CA ILE A 212 -45.72 9.43 21.36
C ILE A 212 -45.39 10.05 22.72
N ARG A 213 -46.37 10.72 23.33
CA ARG A 213 -46.20 11.41 24.63
C ARG A 213 -45.68 10.49 25.74
N ARG A 214 -46.27 9.29 25.86
CA ARG A 214 -45.98 8.32 26.94
C ARG A 214 -44.70 7.50 26.76
N LEU A 215 -43.99 7.64 25.63
CA LEU A 215 -42.78 6.88 25.39
C LEU A 215 -41.62 7.47 26.20
N ALA A 216 -40.88 6.58 26.89
CA ALA A 216 -39.77 6.95 27.78
C ALA A 216 -38.71 7.82 27.07
N PRO A 217 -38.21 8.89 27.71
CA PRO A 217 -37.17 9.77 27.15
C PRO A 217 -35.91 9.03 26.70
N GLU A 218 -35.49 7.99 27.43
CA GLU A 218 -34.30 7.18 27.13
C GLU A 218 -34.46 6.42 25.82
N THR A 219 -35.66 5.89 25.57
CA THR A 219 -36.00 5.20 24.31
C THR A 219 -35.97 6.18 23.14
N LYS A 220 -36.54 7.39 23.31
CA LYS A 220 -36.47 8.46 22.30
C LYS A 220 -35.02 8.86 22.01
N LEU A 221 -34.22 9.02 23.06
CA LEU A 221 -32.80 9.35 22.96
C LEU A 221 -32.02 8.27 22.22
N GLY A 222 -32.28 6.99 22.52
CA GLY A 222 -31.70 5.84 21.84
C GLY A 222 -31.98 5.86 20.33
N LEU A 223 -33.23 6.10 19.94
CA LEU A 223 -33.62 6.17 18.51
C LEU A 223 -32.93 7.33 17.77
N TRP A 224 -32.84 8.51 18.39
CA TRP A 224 -32.11 9.63 17.78
C TRP A 224 -30.60 9.39 17.67
N ARG A 225 -30.00 8.68 18.64
CA ARG A 225 -28.59 8.25 18.56
C ARG A 225 -28.39 7.24 17.42
N GLU A 226 -29.32 6.31 17.21
CA GLU A 226 -29.29 5.38 16.07
C GLU A 226 -29.35 6.10 14.72
N VAL A 227 -30.16 7.17 14.60
CA VAL A 227 -30.18 8.03 13.40
C VAL A 227 -28.79 8.61 13.09
N LEU A 228 -28.03 9.02 14.12
CA LEU A 228 -26.68 9.56 13.96
C LEU A 228 -25.62 8.49 13.67
N ARG A 229 -25.80 7.26 14.16
CA ARG A 229 -24.92 6.12 13.87
C ARG A 229 -25.02 5.63 12.42
N GLY A 230 -26.13 5.92 11.75
CA GLY A 230 -26.31 5.61 10.32
C GLY A 230 -25.53 6.57 9.40
N ARG A 231 -26.17 6.98 8.30
CA ARG A 231 -25.66 7.99 7.36
C ARG A 231 -26.70 9.09 7.13
N PRO A 232 -27.01 9.91 8.15
CA PRO A 232 -28.01 10.96 8.03
C PRO A 232 -27.60 12.03 7.02
N THR A 233 -28.58 12.62 6.34
CA THR A 233 -28.37 13.86 5.58
C THR A 233 -27.99 15.00 6.54
N ALA A 234 -27.41 16.09 6.01
CA ALA A 234 -27.04 17.24 6.85
C ALA A 234 -28.24 17.80 7.64
N ALA A 235 -29.43 17.82 7.05
CA ALA A 235 -30.66 18.24 7.72
C ALA A 235 -31.09 17.27 8.82
N GLN A 236 -31.10 15.95 8.53
CA GLN A 236 -31.43 14.91 9.51
C GLN A 236 -30.47 14.94 10.70
N ARG A 237 -29.17 15.11 10.44
CA ARG A 237 -28.12 15.23 11.46
C ARG A 237 -28.37 16.42 12.38
N ARG A 238 -28.56 17.62 11.81
CA ARG A 238 -28.83 18.85 12.59
C ARG A 238 -30.07 18.70 13.47
N LEU A 239 -31.13 18.06 12.96
CA LEU A 239 -32.33 17.82 13.76
C LEU A 239 -32.06 16.81 14.88
N ALA A 240 -31.43 15.68 14.56
CA ALA A 240 -31.11 14.64 15.54
C ALA A 240 -30.23 15.19 16.67
N GLU A 241 -29.19 15.96 16.36
CA GLU A 241 -28.30 16.60 17.35
C GLU A 241 -29.04 17.60 18.24
N ARG A 242 -29.92 18.44 17.67
CA ARG A 242 -30.78 19.34 18.48
C ARG A 242 -31.70 18.55 19.40
N ARG A 243 -32.28 17.46 18.90
CA ARG A 243 -33.26 16.68 19.66
C ARG A 243 -32.63 15.87 20.78
N ILE A 244 -31.45 15.29 20.53
CA ILE A 244 -30.61 14.67 21.56
C ILE A 244 -30.29 15.67 22.67
N ARG A 245 -29.86 16.90 22.34
CA ARG A 245 -29.60 17.93 23.35
C ARG A 245 -30.82 18.26 24.19
N ALA A 246 -31.99 18.38 23.56
CA ALA A 246 -33.24 18.65 24.29
C ALA A 246 -33.63 17.52 25.25
N LEU A 247 -33.51 16.25 24.82
CA LEU A 247 -33.84 15.08 25.64
C LEU A 247 -32.86 14.84 26.79
N VAL A 248 -31.58 15.15 26.59
CA VAL A 248 -30.57 15.10 27.66
C VAL A 248 -30.81 16.25 28.65
N GLY A 249 -31.09 17.47 28.17
CA GLY A 249 -31.38 18.61 29.05
C GLY A 249 -32.64 18.41 29.91
N SER A 250 -33.70 17.81 29.37
CA SER A 250 -34.93 17.54 30.13
C SER A 250 -34.77 16.44 31.17
N SER A 251 -33.90 15.45 30.94
CA SER A 251 -33.65 14.38 31.91
C SER A 251 -32.76 14.81 33.08
N THR A 252 -32.13 15.99 32.99
CA THR A 252 -31.31 16.53 34.08
C THR A 252 -32.09 17.48 34.99
N SER A 253 -33.20 18.09 34.55
CA SER A 253 -34.00 19.01 35.37
C SER A 253 -35.09 18.36 36.22
N ASP A 254 -35.46 17.10 35.93
CA ASP A 254 -36.52 16.40 36.67
C ASP A 254 -36.01 15.71 37.96
N GLY A 255 -34.73 15.86 38.29
CA GLY A 255 -34.09 15.31 39.50
C GLY A 255 -33.82 16.32 40.62
N GLU A 256 -34.25 17.57 40.46
CA GLU A 256 -33.97 18.67 41.40
C GLU A 256 -35.28 19.30 41.92
N ASN A 257 -36.23 18.45 42.33
CA ASN A 257 -37.36 18.82 43.19
C ASN A 257 -37.39 17.82 44.35
N ASP A 258 -36.38 17.92 45.20
CA ASP A 258 -36.35 17.28 46.51
C ASP A 258 -36.60 18.35 47.58
N GLU A 259 -37.45 17.97 48.53
CA GLU A 259 -37.52 18.48 49.91
C GLU A 259 -37.50 20.00 50.15
N GLY A 260 -38.69 20.55 50.41
CA GLY A 260 -38.84 21.86 51.04
C GLY A 260 -40.24 22.08 51.63
N ASP A 261 -40.30 22.04 52.95
CA ASP A 261 -41.39 22.47 53.85
C ASP A 261 -42.63 21.57 54.02
N ALA A 262 -42.53 20.72 55.05
CA ALA A 262 -43.65 20.40 55.92
C ALA A 262 -43.48 21.17 57.24
N PRO A 263 -44.49 21.93 57.72
CA PRO A 263 -44.51 22.46 59.08
C PRO A 263 -44.82 21.39 60.14
#